data_AF-A0A2E4FPL8-F1
#
_entry.id   AF-A0A2E4FPL8-F1
#
_cell.length_a   1.000
_cell.length_b   1.000
_cell.length_c   1.000
_cell.angle_alpha   90.00
_cell.angle_beta   90.00
_cell.angle_gamma   90.00
#
_symmetry.space_group_name_H-M   'P 1'
#
loop_
_entity.id
_entity.type
_entity.pdbx_description
1 polymer ?
#
loop_
_entity_poly.entity_id
_entity_poly.type
_entity_poly.pdbx_seq_one_letter_code
_entity_poly.pdbx_strand_id
1 'polypeptide(L)'
;MYAEQVSNNSPLRILERCCRGGLAPGELGVVMARAGVGKTAFLVQVGLDAAMRKQPVLHVALGQDLEHVRSWYDALFDDLAHTTRLEDREQVRAMINEHRVIQASTDTTFGHERLDDIVTLYDRARFKPVVIIIDGLDWESGAVVERAAELGALKLVAKRLGAVLWLSAQTHRDVTPAHPTSLTPPCAAYTEVIDIGVFLEPEGTHVSVRLVKDHETVPPADTSLQLHTDTMRLVEDGAAEPEMALPPRAFTLLSGGANGAEATFGAAAERRGLSEINFSFAGRDPARLQGLVELSDAELERGSVSEAYITAQLHRSFPDTPTFQRLLKSIWHQVSTAGEVFVIGEILDDDTVKGGTGWGAELAKHLRKRLYVYDQTKLQWFTWTGDRWTEVEALRIRRTRFTGTGTRFLTDAGRQAIEDLFERSFGEA
;
A
#
# COMPACT_ATOMS: atom_id res chain seq x y z
N MET A 1 -5.78 -3.09 32.37
CA MET A 1 -6.37 -1.76 32.14
C MET A 1 -5.99 -1.16 30.79
N TYR A 2 -4.71 -1.08 30.41
CA TYR A 2 -4.29 -0.50 29.11
C TYR A 2 -4.86 -1.19 27.85
N ALA A 3 -5.00 -2.53 27.84
CA ALA A 3 -5.47 -3.29 26.67
C ALA A 3 -6.98 -3.16 26.40
N GLU A 4 -7.83 -2.91 27.41
CA GLU A 4 -9.29 -2.89 27.24
C GLU A 4 -9.81 -1.59 26.60
N GLN A 5 -9.23 -0.45 26.95
CA GLN A 5 -9.63 0.86 26.41
C GLN A 5 -9.19 1.06 24.96
N VAL A 6 -8.00 0.56 24.59
CA VAL A 6 -7.45 0.66 23.23
C VAL A 6 -8.19 -0.25 22.24
N SER A 7 -8.68 -1.39 22.71
CA SER A 7 -9.16 -2.42 21.80
C SER A 7 -10.61 -2.27 21.33
N ASN A 8 -11.51 -1.59 22.07
CA ASN A 8 -12.96 -1.65 21.77
C ASN A 8 -13.38 -0.98 20.45
N ASN A 9 -12.56 -0.06 19.93
CA ASN A 9 -12.75 0.61 18.64
C ASN A 9 -11.72 0.16 17.59
N SER A 10 -11.04 -0.98 17.81
CA SER A 10 -10.14 -1.55 16.80
C SER A 10 -10.96 -2.09 15.62
N PRO A 11 -10.60 -1.77 14.36
CA PRO A 11 -11.22 -2.36 13.16
C PRO A 11 -11.30 -3.89 13.22
N LEU A 12 -10.28 -4.52 13.81
CA LEU A 12 -10.22 -5.96 13.99
C LEU A 12 -11.26 -6.47 14.96
N ARG A 13 -11.60 -5.73 16.02
CA ARG A 13 -12.68 -6.12 16.93
C ARG A 13 -14.04 -6.04 16.27
N ILE A 14 -14.25 -5.08 15.36
CA ILE A 14 -15.50 -5.02 14.61
C ILE A 14 -15.57 -6.21 13.64
N LEU A 15 -14.47 -6.55 12.97
CA LEU A 15 -14.38 -7.77 12.16
C LEU A 15 -14.62 -9.04 12.98
N GLU A 16 -13.98 -9.21 14.14
CA GLU A 16 -14.17 -10.36 15.03
C GLU A 16 -15.63 -10.51 15.48
N ARG A 17 -16.31 -9.39 15.79
CA ARG A 17 -17.74 -9.37 16.12
C ARG A 17 -18.61 -9.76 14.93
N CYS A 18 -18.26 -9.32 13.72
CA CYS A 18 -18.96 -9.72 12.50
C CYS A 18 -18.75 -11.20 12.16
N CYS A 19 -17.56 -11.76 12.44
CA CYS A 19 -17.18 -13.14 12.12
C CYS A 19 -17.37 -14.12 13.29
N ARG A 20 -18.40 -13.94 14.13
CA ARG A 20 -18.76 -14.84 15.25
C ARG A 20 -17.60 -15.23 16.19
N GLY A 21 -16.64 -14.34 16.40
CA GLY A 21 -15.48 -14.58 17.26
C GLY A 21 -14.12 -14.60 16.54
N GLY A 22 -14.10 -14.46 15.21
CA GLY A 22 -12.86 -14.44 14.42
C GLY A 22 -12.35 -15.83 14.06
N LEU A 23 -11.04 -15.97 13.86
CA LEU A 23 -10.39 -17.26 13.57
C LEU A 23 -10.17 -18.07 14.86
N ALA A 24 -10.44 -19.36 14.79
CA ALA A 24 -10.05 -20.35 15.78
C ALA A 24 -8.66 -20.94 15.50
N PRO A 25 -8.01 -21.58 16.49
CA PRO A 25 -6.71 -22.22 16.30
C PRO A 25 -6.69 -23.25 15.16
N GLY A 26 -5.74 -23.08 14.23
CA GLY A 26 -5.60 -23.89 13.02
C GLY A 26 -6.37 -23.37 11.81
N GLU A 27 -7.15 -22.30 11.97
CA GLU A 27 -7.88 -21.66 10.87
C GLU A 27 -7.03 -20.61 10.16
N LEU A 28 -7.36 -20.39 8.90
CA LEU A 28 -6.69 -19.55 7.93
C LEU A 28 -7.59 -18.36 7.55
N GLY A 29 -7.12 -17.16 7.90
CA GLY A 29 -7.61 -15.90 7.36
C GLY A 29 -6.76 -15.41 6.20
N VAL A 30 -7.38 -14.84 5.18
CA VAL A 30 -6.68 -14.23 4.04
C VAL A 30 -7.12 -12.78 3.84
N VAL A 31 -6.13 -11.89 3.72
CA VAL A 31 -6.33 -10.47 3.39
C VAL A 31 -5.97 -10.24 1.94
N MET A 32 -6.98 -9.98 1.12
CA MET A 32 -6.88 -9.81 -0.31
C MET A 32 -6.95 -8.33 -0.68
N ALA A 33 -6.03 -7.87 -1.53
CA ALA A 33 -6.12 -6.53 -2.10
C ALA A 33 -5.21 -6.36 -3.30
N ARG A 34 -5.50 -5.33 -4.10
CA ARG A 34 -4.60 -4.84 -5.15
C ARG A 34 -3.26 -4.37 -4.55
N ALA A 35 -2.25 -4.24 -5.40
CA ALA A 35 -0.95 -3.70 -5.00
C ALA A 35 -1.13 -2.29 -4.40
N GLY A 36 -0.46 -2.03 -3.27
CA GLY A 36 -0.44 -0.70 -2.62
C GLY A 36 -1.69 -0.30 -1.83
N VAL A 37 -2.70 -1.16 -1.70
CA VAL A 37 -3.94 -0.83 -0.92
C VAL A 37 -3.73 -0.93 0.60
N GLY A 38 -2.68 -1.62 1.06
CA GLY A 38 -2.33 -1.68 2.50
C GLY A 38 -2.49 -3.06 3.17
N LYS A 39 -2.35 -4.16 2.43
CA LYS A 39 -2.37 -5.53 3.00
C LYS A 39 -1.41 -5.69 4.19
N THR A 40 -0.16 -5.24 4.01
CA THR A 40 0.87 -5.25 5.06
C THR A 40 0.43 -4.43 6.27
N ALA A 41 -0.10 -3.22 6.07
CA ALA A 41 -0.59 -2.39 7.17
C ALA A 41 -1.73 -3.08 7.96
N PHE A 42 -2.67 -3.73 7.27
CA PHE A 42 -3.73 -4.51 7.91
C PHE A 42 -3.16 -5.70 8.71
N LEU A 43 -2.23 -6.47 8.14
CA LEU A 43 -1.62 -7.59 8.86
C LEU A 43 -0.77 -7.13 10.05
N VAL A 44 -0.07 -6.00 9.92
CA VAL A 44 0.67 -5.40 11.03
C VAL A 44 -0.29 -4.99 12.15
N GLN A 45 -1.48 -4.45 11.85
CA GLN A 45 -2.52 -4.21 12.86
C GLN A 45 -2.93 -5.50 13.59
N VAL A 46 -3.10 -6.61 12.86
CA VAL A 46 -3.41 -7.92 13.47
C VAL A 46 -2.33 -8.34 14.45
N GLY A 47 -1.06 -8.25 14.03
CA GLY A 47 0.05 -8.60 14.91
C GLY A 47 0.24 -7.62 16.07
N LEU A 48 -0.06 -6.34 15.88
CA LEU A 48 0.08 -5.31 16.91
C LEU A 48 -0.97 -5.52 18.01
N ASP A 49 -2.24 -5.73 17.64
CA ASP A 49 -3.32 -6.00 18.60
C ASP A 49 -3.04 -7.27 19.42
N ALA A 50 -2.59 -8.35 18.78
CA ALA A 50 -2.19 -9.58 19.47
C ALA A 50 -0.99 -9.36 20.42
N ALA A 51 0.08 -8.72 19.94
CA ALA A 51 1.26 -8.45 20.76
C ALA A 51 0.92 -7.55 21.97
N MET A 52 0.04 -6.56 21.81
CA MET A 52 -0.44 -5.72 22.92
C MET A 52 -1.24 -6.49 23.97
N ARG A 53 -1.85 -7.61 23.58
CA ARG A 53 -2.51 -8.57 24.49
C ARG A 53 -1.53 -9.59 25.09
N LYS A 54 -0.22 -9.39 24.91
CA LYS A 54 0.85 -10.32 25.32
C LYS A 54 0.72 -11.69 24.68
N GLN A 55 0.12 -11.75 23.49
CA GLN A 55 0.04 -12.98 22.70
C GLN A 55 1.26 -13.07 21.79
N PRO A 56 2.04 -14.17 21.82
CA PRO A 56 3.19 -14.32 20.95
C PRO A 56 2.82 -14.32 19.46
N VAL A 57 3.42 -13.41 18.69
CA VAL A 57 3.16 -13.22 17.24
C VAL A 57 4.40 -13.53 16.43
N LEU A 58 4.29 -14.44 15.47
CA LEU A 58 5.30 -14.66 14.44
C LEU A 58 4.84 -13.99 13.14
N HIS A 59 5.59 -12.99 12.67
CA HIS A 59 5.36 -12.34 11.38
C HIS A 59 6.47 -12.74 10.41
N VAL A 60 6.12 -13.53 9.40
CA VAL A 60 6.98 -13.88 8.27
C VAL A 60 6.69 -12.93 7.11
N ALA A 61 7.66 -12.09 6.76
CA ALA A 61 7.55 -11.12 5.67
C ALA A 61 8.42 -11.56 4.49
N LEU A 62 7.77 -11.80 3.36
CA LEU A 62 8.34 -12.37 2.16
C LEU A 62 8.47 -11.28 1.09
N GLY A 63 9.62 -11.21 0.41
CA GLY A 63 9.93 -10.15 -0.55
C GLY A 63 10.09 -8.76 0.09
N GLN A 64 10.28 -8.68 1.41
CA GLN A 64 10.41 -7.43 2.17
C GLN A 64 11.64 -7.48 3.07
N ASP A 65 12.19 -6.32 3.42
CA ASP A 65 13.26 -6.23 4.41
C ASP A 65 12.70 -6.14 5.84
N LEU A 66 13.49 -6.65 6.81
CA LEU A 66 13.11 -6.68 8.22
C LEU A 66 12.82 -5.29 8.77
N GLU A 67 13.62 -4.32 8.33
CA GLU A 67 13.49 -2.97 8.78
C GLU A 67 12.09 -2.47 8.36
N HIS A 68 11.64 -2.72 7.11
CA HIS A 68 10.39 -2.17 6.53
C HIS A 68 9.17 -2.60 7.33
N VAL A 69 9.13 -3.87 7.71
CA VAL A 69 8.06 -4.38 8.56
C VAL A 69 8.11 -3.75 9.95
N ARG A 70 9.31 -3.61 10.54
CA ARG A 70 9.48 -2.96 11.86
C ARG A 70 8.97 -1.52 11.85
N SER A 71 9.26 -0.76 10.79
CA SER A 71 8.76 0.60 10.66
C SER A 71 7.25 0.69 10.61
N TRP A 72 6.57 -0.26 9.97
CA TRP A 72 5.12 -0.31 9.97
C TRP A 72 4.58 -0.53 11.38
N TYR A 73 5.17 -1.44 12.15
CA TYR A 73 4.78 -1.66 13.54
C TYR A 73 5.00 -0.42 14.40
N ASP A 74 6.17 0.21 14.27
CA ASP A 74 6.51 1.37 15.08
C ASP A 74 5.56 2.53 14.78
N ALA A 75 5.30 2.81 13.50
CA ALA A 75 4.42 3.88 13.09
C ALA A 75 2.96 3.66 13.52
N LEU A 76 2.42 2.45 13.31
CA LEU A 76 1.05 2.13 13.74
C LEU A 76 0.92 2.15 15.26
N PHE A 77 1.95 1.76 16.00
CA PHE A 77 1.97 1.88 17.46
C PHE A 77 2.02 3.34 17.91
N ASP A 78 2.90 4.16 17.33
CA ASP A 78 3.04 5.58 17.69
C ASP A 78 1.75 6.35 17.44
N ASP A 79 1.12 6.09 16.31
CA ASP A 79 -0.19 6.61 15.99
C ASP A 79 -1.19 6.19 17.07
N LEU A 80 -1.33 4.88 17.35
CA LEU A 80 -2.24 4.34 18.38
C LEU A 80 -2.02 4.96 19.76
N ALA A 81 -0.76 5.06 20.19
CA ALA A 81 -0.36 5.63 21.45
C ALA A 81 -0.65 7.13 21.55
N HIS A 82 -0.61 7.86 20.43
CA HIS A 82 -1.00 9.27 20.38
C HIS A 82 -2.50 9.46 20.63
N THR A 83 -3.32 8.69 19.93
CA THR A 83 -4.78 8.86 19.99
C THR A 83 -5.38 8.36 21.29
N THR A 84 -4.80 7.32 21.88
CA THR A 84 -5.24 6.78 23.17
C THR A 84 -4.60 7.47 24.37
N ARG A 85 -3.75 8.49 24.14
CA ARG A 85 -2.98 9.22 25.17
C ARG A 85 -2.26 8.27 26.14
N LEU A 86 -1.60 7.27 25.56
CA LEU A 86 -0.95 6.23 26.33
C LEU A 86 0.29 6.79 27.05
N GLU A 87 0.28 6.76 28.39
CA GLU A 87 1.31 7.40 29.23
C GLU A 87 2.66 6.66 29.18
N ASP A 88 2.65 5.32 29.28
CA ASP A 88 3.87 4.48 29.37
C ASP A 88 4.30 3.89 28.02
N ARG A 89 4.55 4.75 27.03
CA ARG A 89 4.86 4.33 25.64
C ARG A 89 6.05 3.38 25.52
N GLU A 90 7.14 3.67 26.21
CA GLU A 90 8.37 2.86 26.14
C GLU A 90 8.15 1.46 26.71
N GLN A 91 7.45 1.36 27.84
CA GLN A 91 7.16 0.08 28.47
C GLN A 91 6.24 -0.78 27.60
N VAL A 92 5.20 -0.19 27.01
CA VAL A 92 4.30 -0.91 26.11
C VAL A 92 5.03 -1.34 24.83
N ARG A 93 5.92 -0.49 24.29
CA ARG A 93 6.75 -0.86 23.14
C ARG A 93 7.69 -2.02 23.44
N ALA A 94 8.36 -1.99 24.60
CA ALA A 94 9.22 -3.10 25.05
C ALA A 94 8.39 -4.40 25.16
N MET A 95 7.21 -4.33 25.77
CA MET A 95 6.30 -5.46 25.87
C MET A 95 5.85 -6.00 24.51
N ILE A 96 5.51 -5.14 23.55
CA ILE A 96 5.17 -5.57 22.18
C ILE A 96 6.36 -6.29 21.53
N ASN A 97 7.57 -5.75 21.69
CA ASN A 97 8.79 -6.34 21.13
C ASN A 97 9.13 -7.70 21.76
N GLU A 98 8.82 -7.91 23.04
CA GLU A 98 9.01 -9.21 23.71
C GLU A 98 8.05 -10.29 23.20
N HIS A 99 6.84 -9.91 22.76
CA HIS A 99 5.81 -10.84 22.29
C HIS A 99 5.75 -10.95 20.76
N ARG A 100 6.72 -10.41 20.02
CA ARG A 100 6.72 -10.45 18.55
C ARG A 100 8.07 -10.83 17.98
N VAL A 101 8.06 -11.78 17.08
CA VAL A 101 9.20 -12.14 16.23
C VAL A 101 8.87 -11.80 14.77
N ILE A 102 9.77 -11.10 14.09
CA ILE A 102 9.66 -10.81 12.65
C ILE A 102 10.77 -11.57 11.92
N GLN A 103 10.39 -12.36 10.93
CA GLN A 103 11.26 -13.10 10.03
C GLN A 103 11.10 -12.53 8.62
N ALA A 104 12.10 -11.80 8.13
CA ALA A 104 12.06 -11.22 6.80
C ALA A 104 12.98 -11.97 5.83
N SER A 105 12.53 -12.13 4.60
CA SER A 105 13.20 -12.90 3.56
C SER A 105 12.99 -12.24 2.20
N THR A 106 14.04 -12.18 1.38
CA THR A 106 13.92 -11.74 -0.02
C THR A 106 13.22 -12.77 -0.90
N ASP A 107 13.30 -14.05 -0.53
CA ASP A 107 12.61 -15.13 -1.20
C ASP A 107 11.12 -15.15 -0.83
N THR A 108 10.26 -15.20 -1.84
CA THR A 108 8.80 -15.31 -1.72
C THR A 108 8.31 -16.75 -1.66
N THR A 109 9.18 -17.73 -1.90
CA THR A 109 8.87 -19.14 -1.68
C THR A 109 8.84 -19.42 -0.17
N PHE A 110 7.69 -19.91 0.27
CA PHE A 110 7.45 -20.25 1.66
C PHE A 110 6.48 -21.40 1.76
N GLY A 111 6.88 -22.42 2.52
CA GLY A 111 6.10 -23.61 2.80
C GLY A 111 6.18 -24.02 4.27
N HIS A 112 5.44 -25.07 4.60
CA HIS A 112 5.24 -25.63 5.91
C HIS A 112 6.53 -26.15 6.52
N GLU A 113 7.44 -26.72 5.72
CA GLU A 113 8.78 -27.13 6.19
C GLU A 113 9.55 -25.95 6.78
N ARG A 114 9.54 -24.81 6.06
CA ARG A 114 10.20 -23.58 6.52
C ARG A 114 9.52 -22.99 7.75
N LEU A 115 8.20 -23.07 7.83
CA LEU A 115 7.48 -22.67 9.05
C LEU A 115 7.85 -23.58 10.23
N ASP A 116 7.92 -24.89 10.02
CA ASP A 116 8.33 -25.87 11.04
C ASP A 116 9.75 -25.64 11.53
N ASP A 117 10.69 -25.32 10.64
CA ASP A 117 12.06 -24.96 10.99
C ASP A 117 12.12 -23.71 11.86
N ILE A 118 11.38 -22.65 11.47
CA ILE A 118 11.30 -21.40 12.24
C ILE A 118 10.72 -21.69 13.63
N VAL A 119 9.60 -22.40 13.70
CA VAL A 119 8.94 -22.74 14.95
C VAL A 119 9.87 -23.57 15.84
N THR A 120 10.58 -24.55 15.28
CA THR A 120 11.53 -25.40 16.00
C THR A 120 12.72 -24.61 16.54
N LEU A 121 13.20 -23.63 15.77
CA LEU A 121 14.27 -22.72 16.21
C LEU A 121 13.83 -21.90 17.44
N TYR A 122 12.60 -21.39 17.42
CA TYR A 122 12.06 -20.52 18.47
C TYR A 122 11.48 -21.25 19.69
N ASP A 123 11.13 -22.53 19.55
CA ASP A 123 10.74 -23.38 20.68
C ASP A 123 11.85 -23.45 21.75
N ARG A 124 13.12 -23.48 21.31
CA ARG A 124 14.30 -23.43 22.19
C ARG A 124 14.40 -22.13 22.99
N ALA A 125 13.85 -21.03 22.46
CA ALA A 125 13.76 -19.73 23.11
C ALA A 125 12.47 -19.56 23.94
N ARG A 126 11.68 -20.64 24.12
CA ARG A 126 10.35 -20.63 24.77
C ARG A 126 9.35 -19.67 24.11
N PHE A 127 9.53 -19.39 22.83
CA PHE A 127 8.61 -18.58 22.05
C PHE A 127 7.68 -19.50 21.26
N LYS A 128 6.39 -19.52 21.64
CA LYS A 128 5.36 -20.32 20.98
C LYS A 128 4.29 -19.39 20.39
N PRO A 129 4.30 -19.13 19.07
CA PRO A 129 3.35 -18.20 18.46
C PRO A 129 1.92 -18.73 18.57
N VAL A 130 0.99 -17.83 18.89
CA VAL A 130 -0.46 -18.08 18.84
C VAL A 130 -1.12 -17.30 17.71
N VAL A 131 -0.38 -16.39 17.08
CA VAL A 131 -0.74 -15.73 15.82
C VAL A 131 0.45 -15.87 14.86
N ILE A 132 0.20 -16.42 13.68
CA ILE A 132 1.19 -16.56 12.61
C ILE A 132 0.71 -15.72 11.43
N ILE A 133 1.56 -14.82 10.96
CA ILE A 133 1.31 -13.93 9.83
C ILE A 133 2.32 -14.28 8.75
N ILE A 134 1.85 -14.47 7.52
CA ILE A 134 2.69 -14.66 6.33
C ILE A 134 2.30 -13.59 5.30
N ASP A 135 3.10 -12.53 5.22
CA ASP A 135 2.90 -11.43 4.28
C ASP A 135 3.78 -11.62 3.04
N GLY A 136 3.19 -11.55 1.84
CA GLY A 136 3.91 -11.63 0.56
C GLY A 136 4.03 -13.03 -0.02
N LEU A 137 3.17 -13.98 0.41
CA LEU A 137 3.14 -15.33 -0.17
C LEU A 137 2.84 -15.25 -1.67
N ASP A 138 3.60 -15.98 -2.47
CA ASP A 138 3.27 -16.19 -3.88
C ASP A 138 2.19 -17.29 -4.00
N TRP A 139 1.03 -16.92 -4.55
CA TRP A 139 -0.13 -17.79 -4.73
C TRP A 139 -0.21 -18.43 -6.12
N GLU A 140 0.56 -17.92 -7.08
CA GLU A 140 0.46 -18.28 -8.50
C GLU A 140 1.57 -19.25 -8.93
N SER A 141 2.63 -19.40 -8.14
CA SER A 141 3.63 -20.45 -8.37
C SER A 141 3.13 -21.84 -8.00
N GLY A 142 3.34 -22.78 -8.93
CA GLY A 142 3.05 -24.21 -8.78
C GLY A 142 1.66 -24.62 -9.25
N ALA A 143 1.36 -25.92 -9.17
CA ALA A 143 0.01 -26.41 -9.48
C ALA A 143 -0.96 -26.07 -8.34
N VAL A 144 -2.24 -25.81 -8.68
CA VAL A 144 -3.30 -25.51 -7.69
C VAL A 144 -3.39 -26.60 -6.60
N VAL A 145 -3.24 -27.87 -6.98
CA VAL A 145 -3.30 -28.99 -6.02
C VAL A 145 -2.13 -28.96 -5.05
N GLU A 146 -0.91 -28.66 -5.52
CA GLU A 146 0.28 -28.55 -4.68
C GLU A 146 0.13 -27.38 -3.70
N ARG A 147 -0.33 -26.22 -4.18
CA ARG A 147 -0.58 -25.06 -3.33
C ARG A 147 -1.66 -25.32 -2.29
N ALA A 148 -2.74 -26.01 -2.65
CA ALA A 148 -3.80 -26.37 -1.71
C ALA A 148 -3.29 -27.33 -0.62
N ALA A 149 -2.47 -28.32 -0.99
CA ALA A 149 -1.83 -29.21 -0.04
C ALA A 149 -0.88 -28.45 0.90
N GLU A 150 -0.12 -27.50 0.36
CA GLU A 150 0.79 -26.63 1.11
C GLU A 150 0.06 -25.75 2.13
N LEU A 151 -1.04 -25.10 1.72
CA LEU A 151 -1.91 -24.34 2.63
C LEU A 151 -2.53 -25.23 3.71
N GLY A 152 -2.94 -26.45 3.36
CA GLY A 152 -3.43 -27.44 4.31
C GLY A 152 -2.36 -27.83 5.34
N ALA A 153 -1.11 -28.02 4.90
CA ALA A 153 0.01 -28.31 5.78
C ALA A 153 0.31 -27.14 6.73
N LEU A 154 0.28 -25.89 6.25
CA LEU A 154 0.41 -24.70 7.10
C LEU A 154 -0.69 -24.64 8.18
N LYS A 155 -1.95 -24.95 7.84
CA LYS A 155 -3.05 -25.05 8.83
C LYS A 155 -2.78 -26.12 9.88
N LEU A 156 -2.20 -27.27 9.50
CA LEU A 156 -1.84 -28.32 10.45
C LEU A 156 -0.74 -27.87 11.42
N VAL A 157 0.26 -27.14 10.94
CA VAL A 157 1.30 -26.54 11.79
C VAL A 157 0.69 -25.55 12.77
N ALA A 158 -0.15 -24.64 12.28
CA ALA A 158 -0.87 -23.66 13.12
C ALA A 158 -1.74 -24.36 14.17
N LYS A 159 -2.49 -25.41 13.78
CA LYS A 159 -3.32 -26.21 14.69
C LYS A 159 -2.51 -26.88 15.79
N ARG A 160 -1.35 -27.46 15.46
CA ARG A 160 -0.43 -28.08 16.44
C ARG A 160 0.08 -27.07 17.46
N LEU A 161 0.27 -25.82 17.04
CA LEU A 161 0.70 -24.73 17.90
C LEU A 161 -0.46 -24.12 18.71
N GLY A 162 -1.71 -24.36 18.31
CA GLY A 162 -2.85 -23.65 18.85
C GLY A 162 -2.89 -22.20 18.36
N ALA A 163 -2.35 -21.94 17.16
CA ALA A 163 -2.23 -20.62 16.57
C ALA A 163 -3.27 -20.38 15.47
N VAL A 164 -3.65 -19.12 15.27
CA VAL A 164 -4.37 -18.68 14.06
C VAL A 164 -3.38 -18.31 12.96
N LEU A 165 -3.78 -18.46 11.70
CA LEU A 165 -2.93 -18.20 10.54
C LEU A 165 -3.54 -17.08 9.68
N TRP A 166 -2.73 -16.07 9.35
CA TRP A 166 -3.10 -14.96 8.47
C TRP A 166 -2.14 -14.84 7.29
N LEU A 167 -2.68 -14.82 6.07
CA LEU A 167 -1.90 -14.63 4.84
C LEU A 167 -2.34 -13.36 4.11
N SER A 168 -1.41 -12.67 3.43
CA SER A 168 -1.78 -11.69 2.41
C SER A 168 -1.88 -12.35 1.03
N ALA A 169 -2.78 -11.81 0.19
CA ALA A 169 -2.92 -12.20 -1.20
C ALA A 169 -3.08 -10.97 -2.09
N GLN A 170 -2.25 -10.90 -3.14
CA GLN A 170 -2.39 -9.85 -4.14
C GLN A 170 -3.44 -10.24 -5.18
N THR A 171 -4.39 -9.34 -5.42
CA THR A 171 -5.41 -9.50 -6.46
C THR A 171 -5.15 -8.59 -7.64
N HIS A 172 -5.53 -9.03 -8.83
CA HIS A 172 -5.34 -8.29 -10.08
C HIS A 172 -6.66 -7.71 -10.57
N ARG A 173 -6.62 -6.46 -11.07
CA ARG A 173 -7.81 -5.72 -11.53
C ARG A 173 -8.57 -6.46 -12.64
N ASP A 174 -7.84 -7.16 -13.51
CA ASP A 174 -8.38 -7.82 -14.71
C ASP A 174 -9.35 -8.97 -14.37
N VAL A 175 -9.18 -9.58 -13.18
CA VAL A 175 -9.91 -10.78 -12.74
C VAL A 175 -10.71 -10.57 -11.46
N THR A 176 -10.66 -9.36 -10.89
CA THR A 176 -11.29 -9.02 -9.62
C THR A 176 -12.40 -8.00 -9.85
N PRO A 177 -13.66 -8.33 -9.52
CA PRO A 177 -14.77 -7.37 -9.56
C PRO A 177 -14.45 -6.09 -8.77
N ALA A 178 -15.13 -4.99 -9.09
CA ALA A 178 -14.97 -3.74 -8.35
C ALA A 178 -15.33 -3.91 -6.85
N HIS A 179 -16.45 -4.59 -6.59
CA HIS A 179 -17.01 -4.84 -5.26
C HIS A 179 -17.17 -6.35 -5.04
N PRO A 180 -16.09 -7.09 -4.71
CA PRO A 180 -16.19 -8.54 -4.55
C PRO A 180 -17.02 -8.90 -3.32
N THR A 181 -17.90 -9.90 -3.48
CA THR A 181 -18.75 -10.47 -2.43
C THR A 181 -18.33 -11.90 -2.05
N SER A 182 -17.29 -12.41 -2.69
CA SER A 182 -16.72 -13.75 -2.50
C SER A 182 -15.20 -13.68 -2.66
N LEU A 183 -14.49 -14.74 -2.30
CA LEU A 183 -13.07 -14.87 -2.61
C LEU A 183 -12.81 -14.66 -4.11
N THR A 184 -11.72 -13.97 -4.44
CA THR A 184 -11.32 -13.63 -5.80
C THR A 184 -10.01 -14.30 -6.15
N PRO A 185 -9.67 -14.49 -7.43
CA PRO A 185 -8.34 -14.99 -7.81
C PRO A 185 -7.22 -14.15 -7.17
N PRO A 186 -6.14 -14.80 -6.70
CA PRO A 186 -5.86 -16.24 -6.80
C PRO A 186 -6.58 -17.10 -5.74
N CYS A 187 -7.09 -16.50 -4.66
CA CYS A 187 -7.66 -17.21 -3.51
C CYS A 187 -8.95 -17.99 -3.78
N ALA A 188 -9.71 -17.62 -4.83
CA ALA A 188 -10.93 -18.33 -5.22
C ALA A 188 -10.72 -19.84 -5.45
N ALA A 189 -9.53 -20.25 -5.91
CA ALA A 189 -9.17 -21.65 -6.13
C ALA A 189 -8.98 -22.45 -4.83
N TYR A 190 -8.87 -21.79 -3.68
CA TYR A 190 -8.54 -22.38 -2.38
C TYR A 190 -9.65 -22.17 -1.35
N THR A 191 -10.89 -21.98 -1.81
CA THR A 191 -12.04 -21.66 -0.96
C THR A 191 -12.19 -22.66 0.19
N GLU A 192 -12.05 -23.96 -0.04
CA GLU A 192 -12.19 -25.00 0.99
C GLU A 192 -11.14 -24.91 2.12
N VAL A 193 -9.99 -24.29 1.87
CA VAL A 193 -8.90 -24.20 2.84
C VAL A 193 -8.95 -22.88 3.63
N ILE A 194 -9.51 -21.82 3.03
CA ILE A 194 -9.62 -20.49 3.63
C ILE A 194 -10.88 -20.43 4.49
N ASP A 195 -10.74 -20.12 5.77
CA ASP A 195 -11.88 -20.01 6.69
C ASP A 195 -12.45 -18.59 6.67
N ILE A 196 -11.61 -17.56 6.74
CA ILE A 196 -12.04 -16.15 6.66
C ILE A 196 -11.35 -15.44 5.49
N GLY A 197 -12.12 -14.67 4.72
CA GLY A 197 -11.61 -13.86 3.61
C GLY A 197 -11.98 -12.41 3.81
N VAL A 198 -10.98 -11.53 3.82
CA VAL A 198 -11.15 -10.07 3.91
C VAL A 198 -10.63 -9.43 2.62
N PHE A 199 -11.42 -8.55 2.00
CA PHE A 199 -11.01 -7.77 0.85
C PHE A 199 -10.84 -6.30 1.24
N LEU A 200 -9.70 -5.72 0.89
CA LEU A 200 -9.44 -4.29 1.03
C LEU A 200 -9.75 -3.59 -0.29
N GLU A 201 -10.81 -2.81 -0.29
CA GLU A 201 -11.27 -2.05 -1.44
C GLU A 201 -10.81 -0.58 -1.35
N PRO A 202 -10.04 -0.07 -2.32
CA PRO A 202 -9.62 1.33 -2.31
C PRO A 202 -10.78 2.27 -2.66
N GLU A 203 -11.12 3.20 -1.76
CA GLU A 203 -12.17 4.22 -1.90
C GLU A 203 -11.55 5.63 -1.76
N GLY A 204 -10.94 6.14 -2.84
CA GLY A 204 -10.33 7.47 -2.83
C GLY A 204 -9.16 7.58 -1.85
N THR A 205 -9.39 8.24 -0.70
CA THR A 205 -8.42 8.40 0.40
C THR A 205 -8.59 7.37 1.52
N HIS A 206 -9.55 6.46 1.39
CA HIS A 206 -9.90 5.45 2.38
C HIS A 206 -9.84 4.04 1.77
N VAL A 207 -9.90 3.03 2.63
CA VAL A 207 -9.99 1.62 2.29
C VAL A 207 -11.23 1.08 2.95
N SER A 208 -12.19 0.59 2.16
CA SER A 208 -13.28 -0.21 2.70
C SER A 208 -12.78 -1.64 2.93
N VAL A 209 -12.86 -2.10 4.16
CA VAL A 209 -12.62 -3.49 4.53
C VAL A 209 -13.93 -4.25 4.41
N ARG A 210 -13.94 -5.30 3.61
CA ARG A 210 -15.12 -6.14 3.34
C ARG A 210 -14.86 -7.58 3.68
N LEU A 211 -15.85 -8.22 4.30
CA LEU A 211 -15.83 -9.66 4.51
C LEU A 211 -16.34 -10.35 3.24
N VAL A 212 -15.47 -11.13 2.61
CA VAL A 212 -15.78 -11.88 1.38
C VAL A 212 -15.92 -13.38 1.62
N LYS A 213 -15.50 -13.87 2.79
CA LYS A 213 -15.80 -15.21 3.28
C LYS A 213 -15.82 -15.22 4.80
N ASP A 214 -16.80 -15.92 5.37
CA ASP A 214 -16.91 -16.21 6.81
C ASP A 214 -17.31 -17.67 7.02
N HIS A 215 -16.31 -18.54 7.10
CA HIS A 215 -16.47 -19.99 7.21
C HIS A 215 -17.46 -20.50 6.13
N GLU A 216 -18.51 -21.19 6.56
CA GLU A 216 -19.59 -21.71 5.71
C GLU A 216 -20.80 -20.77 5.62
N THR A 217 -20.69 -19.53 6.11
CA THR A 217 -21.77 -18.55 6.10
C THR A 217 -21.91 -17.91 4.71
N VAL A 218 -23.09 -18.07 4.09
CA VAL A 218 -23.38 -17.52 2.76
C VAL A 218 -24.72 -16.75 2.77
N PRO A 219 -24.75 -15.45 2.41
CA PRO A 219 -23.60 -14.57 2.20
C PRO A 219 -22.90 -14.23 3.53
N PRO A 220 -21.60 -13.86 3.51
CA PRO A 220 -20.94 -13.31 4.70
C PRO A 220 -21.65 -12.06 5.19
N ALA A 221 -21.53 -11.75 6.49
CA ALA A 221 -22.13 -10.57 7.08
C ALA A 221 -21.64 -9.30 6.37
N ASP A 222 -22.58 -8.42 5.98
CA ASP A 222 -22.24 -7.14 5.37
C ASP A 222 -21.45 -6.30 6.37
N THR A 223 -20.15 -6.21 6.13
CA THR A 223 -19.19 -5.50 6.96
C THR A 223 -18.49 -4.54 6.04
N SER A 224 -18.91 -3.28 6.01
CA SER A 224 -18.18 -2.19 5.36
C SER A 224 -17.57 -1.31 6.43
N LEU A 225 -16.29 -1.56 6.73
CA LEU A 225 -15.51 -0.70 7.62
C LEU A 225 -14.64 0.20 6.76
N GLN A 226 -14.84 1.51 6.84
CA GLN A 226 -13.94 2.45 6.18
C GLN A 226 -12.74 2.72 7.07
N LEU A 227 -11.55 2.49 6.51
CA LEU A 227 -10.28 2.73 7.15
C LEU A 227 -9.46 3.80 6.40
N HIS A 228 -8.65 4.57 7.12
CA HIS A 228 -7.60 5.35 6.47
C HIS A 228 -6.53 4.43 5.87
N THR A 229 -6.07 4.72 4.64
CA THR A 229 -5.10 3.87 3.90
C THR A 229 -3.76 3.68 4.62
N ASP A 230 -3.32 4.69 5.37
CA ASP A 230 -1.98 4.71 5.97
C ASP A 230 -2.00 4.25 7.44
N THR A 231 -3.03 4.62 8.21
CA THR A 231 -3.14 4.27 9.64
C THR A 231 -4.00 3.03 9.89
N MET A 232 -4.79 2.61 8.90
CA MET A 232 -5.80 1.55 9.03
C MET A 232 -6.78 1.78 10.19
N ARG A 233 -7.05 3.04 10.54
CA ARG A 233 -8.04 3.43 11.56
C ARG A 233 -9.42 3.56 10.97
N LEU A 234 -10.44 3.25 11.78
CA LEU A 234 -11.82 3.61 11.47
C LEU A 234 -11.91 5.11 11.17
N VAL A 235 -12.54 5.43 10.04
CA VAL A 235 -12.92 6.79 9.71
C VAL A 235 -14.02 7.20 10.70
N GLU A 236 -13.71 8.11 11.62
CA GLU A 236 -14.73 8.80 12.44
C GLU A 236 -15.15 10.06 11.69
N ASP A 237 -16.47 10.26 11.51
CA ASP A 237 -17.01 11.45 10.83
C ASP A 237 -16.45 12.75 11.44
N GLY A 238 -15.65 13.48 10.65
CA GLY A 238 -15.15 14.81 11.00
C GLY A 238 -13.81 14.88 11.74
N ALA A 239 -13.10 13.77 11.94
CA ALA A 239 -11.74 13.80 12.50
C ALA A 239 -10.70 14.26 11.44
N ALA A 240 -9.82 15.19 11.82
CA ALA A 240 -8.68 15.58 10.99
C ALA A 240 -7.76 14.37 10.75
N GLU A 241 -7.30 14.17 9.51
CA GLU A 241 -6.38 13.07 9.17
C GLU A 241 -5.12 13.14 10.05
N PRO A 242 -4.82 12.10 10.84
CA PRO A 242 -3.61 12.08 11.65
C PRO A 242 -2.38 11.94 10.74
N GLU A 243 -1.44 12.88 10.88
CA GLU A 243 -0.18 12.92 10.14
C GLU A 243 0.82 11.97 10.83
N MET A 244 0.86 10.71 10.40
CA MET A 244 1.75 9.69 10.96
C MET A 244 3.19 9.90 10.46
N ALA A 245 4.16 9.98 11.38
CA ALA A 245 5.59 10.07 11.05
C ALA A 245 6.15 8.68 10.70
N LEU A 246 5.82 8.19 9.50
CA LEU A 246 6.44 7.00 8.93
C LEU A 246 7.90 7.28 8.55
N PRO A 247 8.82 6.32 8.68
CA PRO A 247 10.19 6.52 8.22
C PRO A 247 10.22 6.58 6.68
N PRO A 248 11.21 7.25 6.09
CA PRO A 248 11.25 7.50 4.65
C PRO A 248 11.12 6.22 3.80
N ARG A 249 11.73 5.11 4.21
CA ARG A 249 11.67 3.81 3.51
C ARG A 249 10.29 3.14 3.46
N ALA A 250 9.32 3.61 4.24
CA ALA A 250 7.92 3.20 4.10
C ALA A 250 7.23 3.89 2.91
N PHE A 251 7.85 4.94 2.35
CA PHE A 251 7.35 5.67 1.20
C PHE A 251 7.99 5.15 -0.09
N THR A 252 7.17 5.06 -1.13
CA THR A 252 7.56 4.68 -2.49
C THR A 252 7.19 5.79 -3.46
N LEU A 253 8.21 6.38 -4.10
CA LEU A 253 8.05 7.26 -5.24
C LEU A 253 7.69 6.44 -6.48
N LEU A 254 6.62 6.82 -7.17
CA LEU A 254 6.22 6.29 -8.47
C LEU A 254 6.53 7.35 -9.54
N SER A 255 7.31 7.00 -10.56
CA SER A 255 7.76 7.95 -11.58
C SER A 255 8.04 7.27 -12.92
N GLY A 256 8.33 8.05 -13.96
CA GLY A 256 8.74 7.57 -15.28
C GLY A 256 10.25 7.63 -15.52
N GLY A 257 11.02 8.06 -14.52
CA GLY A 257 12.49 8.16 -14.56
C GLY A 257 13.04 9.09 -15.65
N ALA A 258 12.24 10.01 -16.22
CA ALA A 258 12.70 10.91 -17.27
C ALA A 258 13.64 12.01 -16.76
N ASN A 259 14.40 12.60 -17.66
CA ASN A 259 15.19 13.82 -17.38
C ASN A 259 14.30 14.95 -16.85
N GLY A 260 14.86 15.81 -16.00
CA GLY A 260 14.18 16.97 -15.43
C GLY A 260 13.54 16.67 -14.07
N ALA A 261 12.23 16.92 -13.96
CA ALA A 261 11.50 16.78 -12.71
C ALA A 261 11.55 15.35 -12.14
N GLU A 262 11.27 14.34 -12.95
CA GLU A 262 11.23 12.94 -12.52
C GLU A 262 12.58 12.45 -11.95
N ALA A 263 13.69 12.76 -12.62
CA ALA A 263 15.02 12.46 -12.12
C ALA A 263 15.35 13.19 -10.80
N THR A 264 14.86 14.43 -10.65
CA THR A 264 15.07 15.23 -9.43
C THR A 264 14.25 14.69 -8.26
N PHE A 265 12.99 14.30 -8.50
CA PHE A 265 12.19 13.56 -7.52
C PHE A 265 12.89 12.30 -7.05
N GLY A 266 13.42 11.49 -7.99
CA GLY A 266 14.14 10.27 -7.64
C GLY A 266 15.43 10.53 -6.86
N ALA A 267 16.20 11.57 -7.22
CA ALA A 267 17.41 11.95 -6.48
C ALA A 267 17.11 12.48 -5.06
N ALA A 268 15.98 13.16 -4.87
CA ALA A 268 15.50 13.56 -3.54
C ALA A 268 15.02 12.36 -2.72
N ALA A 269 14.30 11.43 -3.35
CA ALA A 269 13.85 10.19 -2.74
C ALA A 269 15.02 9.31 -2.27
N GLU A 270 16.01 9.09 -3.14
CA GLU A 270 17.21 8.31 -2.85
C GLU A 270 17.99 8.88 -1.66
N ARG A 271 18.28 10.19 -1.67
CA ARG A 271 19.02 10.86 -0.57
C ARG A 271 18.34 10.72 0.79
N ARG A 272 17.01 10.57 0.80
CA ARG A 272 16.21 10.43 2.02
C ARG A 272 15.88 8.99 2.36
N GLY A 273 16.33 8.01 1.58
CA GLY A 273 16.12 6.59 1.85
C GLY A 273 14.70 6.08 1.53
N LEU A 274 13.98 6.76 0.63
CA LEU A 274 12.70 6.26 0.11
C LEU A 274 12.95 5.15 -0.92
N SER A 275 11.95 4.28 -1.11
CA SER A 275 11.91 3.39 -2.28
C SER A 275 11.50 4.17 -3.53
N GLU A 276 11.98 3.78 -4.71
CA GLU A 276 11.50 4.31 -5.99
C GLU A 276 11.11 3.18 -6.95
N ILE A 277 10.07 3.43 -7.74
CA ILE A 277 9.63 2.58 -8.86
C ILE A 277 9.50 3.49 -10.09
N ASN A 278 10.36 3.26 -11.06
CA ASN A 278 10.42 4.02 -12.31
C ASN A 278 9.83 3.17 -13.45
N PHE A 279 8.64 3.51 -13.95
CA PHE A 279 7.97 2.78 -15.01
C PHE A 279 8.44 3.23 -16.40
N SER A 280 9.05 2.31 -17.14
CA SER A 280 9.52 2.54 -18.52
C SER A 280 9.06 1.39 -19.44
N PHE A 281 9.51 1.41 -20.69
CA PHE A 281 9.27 0.36 -21.68
C PHE A 281 10.40 0.32 -22.70
N ALA A 282 10.54 -0.80 -23.39
CA ALA A 282 11.58 -1.01 -24.38
C ALA A 282 11.62 0.12 -25.44
N GLY A 283 12.82 0.65 -25.69
CA GLY A 283 13.06 1.74 -26.64
C GLY A 283 13.07 3.15 -26.04
N ARG A 284 13.01 3.26 -24.70
CA ARG A 284 13.15 4.53 -23.97
C ARG A 284 14.45 4.57 -23.19
N ASP A 285 15.05 5.75 -23.09
CA ASP A 285 16.27 5.99 -22.30
C ASP A 285 15.92 6.82 -21.05
N PRO A 286 15.60 6.18 -19.91
CA PRO A 286 15.32 6.88 -18.67
C PRO A 286 16.61 7.40 -18.03
N ALA A 287 16.53 8.58 -17.42
CA ALA A 287 17.62 9.19 -16.67
C ALA A 287 17.91 8.47 -15.36
N ARG A 288 16.90 7.80 -14.78
CA ARG A 288 17.03 6.97 -13.57
C ARG A 288 16.83 5.49 -13.89
N LEU A 289 17.78 4.69 -13.42
CA LEU A 289 17.76 3.22 -13.57
C LEU A 289 17.38 2.49 -12.28
N GLN A 290 17.46 3.16 -11.13
CA GLN A 290 17.08 2.56 -9.86
C GLN A 290 15.55 2.40 -9.80
N GLY A 291 15.11 1.25 -9.29
CA GLY A 291 13.69 0.90 -9.26
C GLY A 291 13.03 0.76 -10.64
N LEU A 292 13.82 0.61 -11.73
CA LEU A 292 13.28 0.54 -13.08
C LEU A 292 12.43 -0.71 -13.28
N VAL A 293 11.18 -0.49 -13.68
CA VAL A 293 10.24 -1.53 -14.11
C VAL A 293 9.99 -1.31 -15.60
N GLU A 294 10.56 -2.19 -16.42
CA GLU A 294 10.28 -2.22 -17.85
C GLU A 294 8.95 -2.96 -18.10
N LEU A 295 7.91 -2.20 -18.46
CA LEU A 295 6.58 -2.73 -18.72
C LEU A 295 6.56 -3.53 -20.04
N SER A 296 6.05 -4.75 -19.97
CA SER A 296 5.72 -5.55 -21.14
C SER A 296 4.55 -4.93 -21.93
N ASP A 297 4.36 -5.36 -23.18
CA ASP A 297 3.23 -4.88 -23.99
C ASP A 297 1.88 -5.20 -23.34
N ALA A 298 1.74 -6.37 -22.72
CA ALA A 298 0.54 -6.75 -21.97
C ALA A 298 0.27 -5.82 -20.77
N GLU A 299 1.32 -5.41 -20.06
CA GLU A 299 1.19 -4.46 -18.94
C GLU A 299 0.90 -3.04 -19.43
N LEU A 300 1.50 -2.60 -20.53
CA LEU A 300 1.19 -1.31 -21.15
C LEU A 300 -0.28 -1.23 -21.58
N GLU A 301 -0.85 -2.30 -22.13
CA GLU A 301 -2.26 -2.32 -22.51
C GLU A 301 -3.23 -2.10 -21.33
N ARG A 302 -2.82 -2.42 -20.10
CA ARG A 302 -3.63 -2.10 -18.90
C ARG A 302 -3.81 -0.60 -18.68
N GLY A 303 -2.87 0.21 -19.15
CA GLY A 303 -2.94 1.68 -19.14
C GLY A 303 -3.56 2.27 -20.41
N SER A 304 -4.16 1.46 -21.28
CA SER A 304 -4.76 1.94 -22.52
C SER A 304 -5.91 2.92 -22.23
N VAL A 305 -5.87 4.05 -22.92
CA VAL A 305 -6.93 5.06 -22.86
C VAL A 305 -7.28 5.49 -24.27
N SER A 306 -8.56 5.72 -24.54
CA SER A 306 -9.00 6.13 -25.87
C SER A 306 -8.47 7.52 -26.21
N GLU A 307 -8.01 7.70 -27.44
CA GLU A 307 -7.50 8.99 -27.95
C GLU A 307 -8.57 10.09 -27.88
N ALA A 308 -9.84 9.72 -28.12
CA ALA A 308 -10.99 10.62 -27.95
C ALA A 308 -11.12 11.14 -26.52
N TYR A 309 -10.81 10.31 -25.52
CA TYR A 309 -10.84 10.71 -24.12
C TYR A 309 -9.66 11.66 -23.79
N ILE A 310 -8.45 11.33 -24.24
CA ILE A 310 -7.27 12.18 -24.03
C ILE A 310 -7.47 13.57 -24.66
N THR A 311 -7.98 13.61 -25.90
CA THR A 311 -8.26 14.87 -26.62
C THR A 311 -9.37 15.68 -25.95
N ALA A 312 -10.40 15.00 -25.43
CA ALA A 312 -11.49 15.66 -24.71
C ALA A 312 -11.05 16.28 -23.36
N GLN A 313 -10.09 15.67 -22.66
CA GLN A 313 -9.62 16.12 -21.34
C GLN A 313 -8.50 17.17 -21.43
N LEU A 314 -7.63 17.10 -22.44
CA LEU A 314 -6.45 17.98 -22.54
C LEU A 314 -6.63 19.12 -23.55
N HIS A 315 -7.79 19.21 -24.20
CA HIS A 315 -8.18 20.25 -25.18
C HIS A 315 -7.13 20.54 -26.28
N ARG A 316 -6.30 19.54 -26.63
CA ARG A 316 -5.20 19.68 -27.58
C ARG A 316 -4.88 18.36 -28.29
N SER A 317 -4.25 18.47 -29.45
CA SER A 317 -3.77 17.31 -30.23
C SER A 317 -2.39 16.86 -29.73
N PHE A 318 -2.19 15.55 -29.67
CA PHE A 318 -0.90 14.94 -29.35
C PHE A 318 -0.29 14.25 -30.57
N PRO A 319 1.04 13.99 -30.59
CA PRO A 319 1.65 13.20 -31.66
C PRO A 319 1.06 11.79 -31.68
N ASP A 320 0.40 11.43 -32.79
CA ASP A 320 -0.05 10.06 -33.03
C ASP A 320 1.13 9.17 -33.44
N THR A 321 1.94 8.80 -32.44
CA THR A 321 3.08 7.91 -32.62
C THR A 321 2.99 6.75 -31.63
N PRO A 322 3.40 5.52 -32.02
CA PRO A 322 3.37 4.36 -31.13
C PRO A 322 4.12 4.60 -29.81
N THR A 323 5.26 5.30 -29.87
CA THR A 323 6.06 5.66 -28.70
C THR A 323 5.32 6.60 -27.74
N PHE A 324 4.57 7.57 -28.28
CA PHE A 324 3.79 8.48 -27.45
C PHE A 324 2.60 7.77 -26.80
N GLN A 325 1.91 6.87 -27.52
CA GLN A 325 0.84 6.06 -26.95
C GLN A 325 1.34 5.15 -25.81
N ARG A 326 2.52 4.51 -25.97
CA ARG A 326 3.15 3.73 -24.89
C ARG A 326 3.54 4.59 -23.69
N LEU A 327 3.92 5.86 -23.91
CA LEU A 327 4.18 6.81 -22.82
C LEU A 327 2.92 7.16 -22.03
N LEU A 328 1.79 7.42 -22.68
CA LEU A 328 0.53 7.68 -21.98
C LEU A 328 0.10 6.47 -21.13
N LYS A 329 0.29 5.26 -21.67
CA LYS A 329 0.06 3.99 -20.99
C LYS A 329 0.97 3.82 -19.76
N SER A 330 2.25 4.18 -19.85
CA SER A 330 3.15 4.07 -18.70
C SER A 330 2.85 5.09 -17.59
N ILE A 331 2.39 6.30 -17.93
CA ILE A 331 1.97 7.32 -16.95
C ILE A 331 0.80 6.82 -16.11
N TRP A 332 -0.12 6.03 -16.69
CA TRP A 332 -1.21 5.41 -15.93
C TRP A 332 -0.70 4.52 -14.78
N HIS A 333 0.38 3.77 -14.99
CA HIS A 333 0.98 2.93 -13.94
C HIS A 333 1.59 3.75 -12.81
N GLN A 334 2.12 4.94 -13.13
CA GLN A 334 2.64 5.86 -12.13
C GLN A 334 1.52 6.41 -11.22
N VAL A 335 0.37 6.79 -11.81
CA VAL A 335 -0.70 7.52 -11.12
C VAL A 335 -1.75 6.60 -10.47
N SER A 336 -2.07 5.46 -11.09
CA SER A 336 -3.21 4.63 -10.69
C SER A 336 -3.13 4.08 -9.26
N THR A 337 -1.92 3.72 -8.81
CA THR A 337 -1.66 3.19 -7.46
C THR A 337 -1.10 4.21 -6.49
N ALA A 338 -0.97 5.48 -6.90
CA ALA A 338 -0.58 6.56 -6.01
C ALA A 338 -1.76 7.03 -5.14
N GLY A 339 -1.47 7.37 -3.89
CA GLY A 339 -2.40 8.06 -2.99
C GLY A 339 -2.44 9.58 -3.25
N GLU A 340 -1.34 10.14 -3.74
CA GLU A 340 -1.23 11.55 -4.14
C GLU A 340 -0.23 11.74 -5.28
N VAL A 341 -0.37 12.83 -6.03
CA VAL A 341 0.39 13.12 -7.25
C VAL A 341 0.96 14.52 -7.19
N PHE A 342 2.28 14.63 -7.33
CA PHE A 342 3.00 15.88 -7.43
C PHE A 342 3.53 16.07 -8.86
N VAL A 343 3.26 17.25 -9.40
CA VAL A 343 3.59 17.59 -10.78
C VAL A 343 4.38 18.90 -10.81
N ILE A 344 5.53 18.93 -11.49
CA ILE A 344 6.20 20.19 -11.82
C ILE A 344 5.85 20.59 -13.25
N GLY A 345 5.21 21.75 -13.44
CA GLY A 345 4.70 22.16 -14.75
C GLY A 345 4.30 23.63 -14.83
N GLU A 346 3.36 23.93 -15.73
CA GLU A 346 2.76 25.26 -15.96
C GLU A 346 1.26 25.02 -16.11
N ILE A 347 0.44 25.67 -15.28
CA ILE A 347 -1.02 25.59 -15.34
C ILE A 347 -1.49 26.60 -16.39
N LEU A 348 -2.23 26.10 -17.37
CA LEU A 348 -2.78 26.90 -18.48
C LEU A 348 -4.13 27.52 -18.10
N ASP A 349 -4.60 28.46 -18.93
CA ASP A 349 -5.88 29.16 -18.72
C ASP A 349 -7.11 28.25 -18.82
N ASP A 350 -6.95 27.04 -19.38
CA ASP A 350 -7.98 26.00 -19.46
C ASP A 350 -7.93 25.00 -18.28
N ASP A 351 -7.23 25.37 -17.21
CA ASP A 351 -6.98 24.57 -16.01
C ASP A 351 -6.19 23.26 -16.23
N THR A 352 -5.67 23.01 -17.43
CA THR A 352 -4.82 21.86 -17.72
C THR A 352 -3.34 22.19 -17.49
N VAL A 353 -2.51 21.17 -17.27
CA VAL A 353 -1.06 21.35 -17.16
C VAL A 353 -0.40 21.20 -18.51
N LYS A 354 0.61 22.03 -18.80
CA LYS A 354 1.30 22.08 -20.10
C LYS A 354 2.09 20.80 -20.42
N GLY A 355 2.02 20.37 -21.69
CA GLY A 355 2.86 19.31 -22.26
C GLY A 355 2.40 17.89 -21.91
N GLY A 356 3.25 16.89 -22.18
CA GLY A 356 2.95 15.47 -21.90
C GLY A 356 2.78 15.16 -20.41
N THR A 357 3.36 16.00 -19.54
CA THR A 357 3.15 16.02 -18.09
C THR A 357 1.69 16.26 -17.71
N GLY A 358 0.94 17.00 -18.53
CA GLY A 358 -0.47 17.28 -18.30
C GLY A 358 -1.33 16.04 -18.23
N TRP A 359 -0.96 14.97 -18.91
CA TRP A 359 -1.69 13.72 -18.84
C TRP A 359 -1.70 13.09 -17.43
N GLY A 360 -0.57 13.16 -16.71
CA GLY A 360 -0.51 12.67 -15.32
C GLY A 360 -1.43 13.46 -14.39
N ALA A 361 -1.52 14.78 -14.60
CA ALA A 361 -2.44 15.65 -13.86
C ALA A 361 -3.91 15.35 -14.17
N GLU A 362 -4.28 15.20 -15.44
CA GLU A 362 -5.67 14.88 -15.82
C GLU A 362 -6.09 13.47 -15.36
N LEU A 363 -5.20 12.49 -15.42
CA LEU A 363 -5.45 11.17 -14.83
C LEU A 363 -5.68 11.25 -13.32
N ALA A 364 -4.91 12.07 -12.61
CA ALA A 364 -5.10 12.29 -11.19
C ALA A 364 -6.45 12.96 -10.88
N LYS A 365 -6.88 13.96 -11.67
CA LYS A 365 -8.22 14.57 -11.57
C LYS A 365 -9.32 13.52 -11.78
N HIS A 366 -9.23 12.73 -12.85
CA HIS A 366 -10.23 11.71 -13.18
C HIS A 366 -10.34 10.64 -12.10
N LEU A 367 -9.20 10.18 -11.55
CA LEU A 367 -9.13 9.20 -10.48
C LEU A 367 -9.38 9.80 -9.09
N ARG A 368 -9.74 11.10 -9.02
CA ARG A 368 -10.01 11.86 -7.78
C ARG A 368 -8.87 11.73 -6.75
N LYS A 369 -7.63 11.76 -7.23
CA LYS A 369 -6.42 11.72 -6.40
C LYS A 369 -6.14 13.11 -5.84
N ARG A 370 -5.39 13.17 -4.73
CA ARG A 370 -4.79 14.42 -4.28
C ARG A 370 -3.76 14.86 -5.31
N LEU A 371 -4.01 15.98 -5.95
CA LEU A 371 -3.18 16.50 -7.03
C LEU A 371 -2.59 17.83 -6.61
N TYR A 372 -1.28 17.92 -6.74
CA TYR A 372 -0.49 19.10 -6.47
C TYR A 372 0.36 19.43 -7.69
N VAL A 373 0.31 20.69 -8.14
CA VAL A 373 1.12 21.19 -9.26
C VAL A 373 1.95 22.36 -8.78
N TYR A 374 3.27 22.27 -8.91
CA TYR A 374 4.13 23.44 -8.81
C TYR A 374 4.18 24.11 -10.17
N ASP A 375 3.63 25.31 -10.26
CA ASP A 375 3.66 26.11 -11.46
C ASP A 375 4.97 26.89 -11.53
N GLN A 376 5.86 26.54 -12.46
CA GLN A 376 7.17 27.17 -12.60
C GLN A 376 7.10 28.62 -13.09
N THR A 377 5.96 29.08 -13.63
CA THR A 377 5.76 30.47 -14.04
C THR A 377 5.27 31.33 -12.88
N LYS A 378 4.43 30.75 -12.01
CA LYS A 378 3.87 31.42 -10.83
C LYS A 378 4.72 31.22 -9.57
N LEU A 379 5.70 30.31 -9.61
CA LEU A 379 6.61 29.96 -8.53
C LEU A 379 5.90 29.46 -7.25
N GLN A 380 4.76 28.77 -7.41
CA GLN A 380 3.88 28.40 -6.31
C GLN A 380 3.26 27.01 -6.50
N TRP A 381 2.96 26.34 -5.38
CA TRP A 381 2.20 25.09 -5.37
C TRP A 381 0.68 25.35 -5.40
N PHE A 382 -0.02 24.58 -6.23
CA PHE A 382 -1.48 24.58 -6.34
C PHE A 382 -2.04 23.19 -6.10
N THR A 383 -3.22 23.10 -5.52
CA THR A 383 -4.01 21.87 -5.42
C THR A 383 -5.33 21.98 -6.17
N TRP A 384 -5.81 20.86 -6.72
CA TRP A 384 -7.08 20.80 -7.43
C TRP A 384 -8.23 20.50 -6.46
N THR A 385 -9.22 21.40 -6.35
CA THR A 385 -10.38 21.22 -5.45
C THR A 385 -11.56 20.48 -6.09
N GLY A 386 -11.43 20.07 -7.36
CA GLY A 386 -12.49 19.45 -8.15
C GLY A 386 -13.00 20.36 -9.26
N ASP A 387 -12.94 21.67 -9.04
CA ASP A 387 -13.44 22.72 -9.93
C ASP A 387 -12.38 23.78 -10.28
N ARG A 388 -11.40 24.03 -9.41
CA ARG A 388 -10.36 25.05 -9.61
C ARG A 388 -9.03 24.68 -8.95
N TRP A 389 -7.98 25.39 -9.38
CA TRP A 389 -6.70 25.40 -8.70
C TRP A 389 -6.72 26.38 -7.52
N THR A 390 -6.24 25.93 -6.36
CA THR A 390 -6.10 26.76 -5.16
C THR A 390 -4.66 26.67 -4.66
N GLU A 391 -4.08 27.80 -4.27
CA GLU A 391 -2.72 27.83 -3.71
C GLU A 391 -2.63 27.00 -2.42
N VAL A 392 -1.49 26.32 -2.25
CA VAL A 392 -1.20 25.55 -1.04
C VAL A 392 0.21 25.85 -0.57
N GLU A 393 0.33 26.19 0.70
CA GLU A 393 1.61 26.41 1.37
C GLU A 393 2.01 25.20 2.23
N ALA A 394 3.29 25.14 2.59
CA ALA A 394 3.84 24.14 3.51
C ALA A 394 3.48 22.68 3.15
N LEU A 395 3.44 22.38 1.85
CA LEU A 395 3.09 21.07 1.33
C LEU A 395 4.05 19.99 1.84
N ARG A 396 3.47 18.84 2.23
CA ARG A 396 4.15 17.63 2.70
C ARG A 396 3.62 16.41 1.95
N ILE A 397 4.50 15.43 1.75
CA ILE A 397 4.16 14.09 1.28
C ILE A 397 3.52 13.33 2.44
N ARG A 398 2.29 12.88 2.25
CA ARG A 398 1.46 12.23 3.27
C ARG A 398 1.16 10.79 2.96
N ARG A 399 1.20 10.39 1.67
CA ARG A 399 0.82 9.04 1.26
C ARG A 399 2.06 8.20 1.01
N THR A 400 2.04 6.98 1.57
CA THR A 400 3.13 5.99 1.44
C THR A 400 3.45 5.59 0.00
N ARG A 401 2.53 5.82 -0.94
CA ARG A 401 2.77 5.70 -2.37
C ARG A 401 2.34 6.99 -3.03
N PHE A 402 3.27 7.68 -3.69
CA PHE A 402 2.97 8.96 -4.34
C PHE A 402 3.67 9.05 -5.70
N THR A 403 3.07 9.79 -6.62
CA THR A 403 3.67 10.06 -7.93
C THR A 403 4.47 11.34 -7.89
N GLY A 404 5.69 11.31 -8.43
CA GLY A 404 6.46 12.52 -8.74
C GLY A 404 6.73 12.56 -10.24
N THR A 405 6.05 13.44 -10.96
CA THR A 405 6.21 13.63 -12.41
C THR A 405 6.35 15.10 -12.75
N GLY A 406 6.69 15.43 -13.99
CA GLY A 406 6.87 16.83 -14.35
C GLY A 406 7.49 17.06 -15.71
N THR A 407 7.77 18.33 -15.97
CA THR A 407 8.47 18.80 -17.16
C THR A 407 9.90 18.26 -17.24
N ARG A 408 10.38 18.08 -18.47
CA ARG A 408 11.81 17.83 -18.75
C ARG A 408 12.65 19.10 -18.62
N PHE A 409 12.02 20.26 -18.76
CA PHE A 409 12.65 21.58 -18.65
C PHE A 409 12.46 22.12 -17.23
N LEU A 410 13.13 21.47 -16.28
CA LEU A 410 13.09 21.84 -14.87
C LEU A 410 13.91 23.11 -14.64
N THR A 411 13.28 24.11 -14.03
CA THR A 411 13.93 25.36 -13.59
C THR A 411 14.58 25.19 -12.22
N ASP A 412 15.48 26.09 -11.83
CA ASP A 412 16.09 26.08 -10.49
C ASP A 412 15.03 26.24 -9.39
N ALA A 413 14.01 27.06 -9.62
CA ALA A 413 12.87 27.20 -8.71
C ALA A 413 12.07 25.89 -8.58
N GLY A 414 11.80 25.22 -9.71
CA GLY A 414 11.15 23.91 -9.70
C GLY A 414 11.98 22.84 -8.98
N ARG A 415 13.31 22.86 -9.14
CA ARG A 415 14.23 21.98 -8.39
C ARG A 415 14.14 22.27 -6.89
N GLN A 416 14.23 23.54 -6.49
CA GLN A 416 14.13 23.93 -5.08
C GLN A 416 12.77 23.53 -4.48
N ALA A 417 11.68 23.67 -5.24
CA ALA A 417 10.36 23.26 -4.78
C ALA A 417 10.25 21.76 -4.48
N ILE A 418 10.98 20.91 -5.22
CA ILE A 418 11.10 19.47 -4.92
C ILE A 418 11.92 19.28 -3.64
N GLU A 419 13.08 19.92 -3.51
CA GLU A 419 13.92 19.80 -2.31
C GLU A 419 13.14 20.21 -1.05
N ASP A 420 12.48 21.37 -1.09
CA ASP A 420 11.68 21.90 0.01
C ASP A 420 10.52 20.97 0.38
N LEU A 421 9.87 20.36 -0.61
CA LEU A 421 8.81 19.37 -0.39
C LEU A 421 9.36 18.16 0.38
N PHE A 422 10.51 17.62 -0.02
CA PHE A 422 11.11 16.48 0.66
C PHE A 422 11.62 16.86 2.04
N GLU A 423 12.30 18.00 2.19
CA GLU A 423 12.79 18.52 3.47
C GLU A 423 11.66 18.70 4.49
N ARG A 424 10.56 19.33 4.09
CA ARG A 424 9.37 19.44 4.95
C ARG A 424 8.77 18.10 5.32
N SER A 425 8.87 17.10 4.43
CA SER A 425 8.24 15.79 4.64
C SER A 425 9.09 14.85 5.51
N PHE A 426 10.42 14.88 5.36
CA PHE A 426 11.32 13.87 5.90
C PHE A 426 12.49 14.42 6.73
N GLY A 427 12.60 15.73 6.93
CA GLY A 427 13.74 16.39 7.60
C GLY A 427 14.90 16.68 6.64
N GLU A 428 16.02 17.22 7.13
CA GLU A 428 17.24 17.40 6.31
C GLU A 428 17.87 16.04 5.94
N ALA A 429 18.65 16.01 4.84
CA ALA A 429 19.27 14.79 4.32
C ALA A 429 20.49 14.35 5.14
#